data_AF-A0A3C0X2P5-F1
#
_entry.id   AF-A0A3C0X2P5-F1
#
_cell.length_a   1.000
_cell.length_b   1.000
_cell.length_c   1.000
_cell.angle_alpha   90.00
_cell.angle_beta   90.00
_cell.angle_gamma   90.00
#
_symmetry.space_group_name_H-M   'P 1'
#
loop_
_entity.id
_entity.type
_entity.pdbx_description
1 polymer ?
#
loop_
_entity_poly.entity_id
_entity_poly.type
_entity_poly.pdbx_seq_one_letter_code
_entity_poly.pdbx_strand_id
1 'polypeptide(L)'
;MGEMRRLFRDGGAVKVSRSVKELSLKIAREKQKLEQKLCREPTVCEIAAALEVSPEEITEALCASQPTVSLTYDGEDGICETDLPTVSTEDEISDKLLLDFALEKLSENEKQIVKLRYYNSLTQSKTAEILNMTQVQVSRSEKKILAKLRGIIK
;
A
#
# COMPACT_ATOMS: atom_id res chain seq x y z
N MET A 1 19.33 -26.47 -22.44
CA MET A 1 18.78 -25.29 -23.16
C MET A 1 17.42 -24.79 -22.62
N GLY A 2 16.49 -25.66 -22.19
CA GLY A 2 15.17 -25.23 -21.69
C GLY A 2 15.19 -24.53 -20.32
N GLU A 3 16.11 -24.93 -19.43
CA GLU A 3 16.18 -24.41 -18.06
C GLU A 3 16.71 -22.97 -17.97
N MET A 4 17.69 -22.62 -18.81
CA MET A 4 18.20 -21.24 -18.92
C MET A 4 17.10 -20.27 -19.37
N ARG A 5 16.34 -20.65 -20.42
CA ARG A 5 15.19 -19.86 -20.88
C ARG A 5 14.12 -19.72 -19.81
N ARG A 6 13.92 -20.75 -18.98
CA ARG A 6 12.99 -20.70 -17.85
C ARG A 6 13.48 -19.74 -16.75
N LEU A 7 14.77 -19.71 -16.43
CA LEU A 7 15.35 -18.80 -15.44
C LEU A 7 15.14 -17.33 -15.83
N PHE A 8 15.43 -16.96 -17.09
CA PHE A 8 15.18 -15.60 -17.58
C PHE A 8 13.69 -15.27 -17.76
N ARG A 9 12.84 -16.29 -17.99
CA ARG A 9 11.39 -16.12 -18.13
C ARG A 9 10.67 -16.01 -16.78
N ASP A 10 11.11 -16.74 -15.77
CA ASP A 10 10.50 -16.74 -14.43
C ASP A 10 11.23 -15.75 -13.48
N GLY A 11 12.37 -15.21 -13.92
CA GLY A 11 13.15 -14.17 -13.23
C GLY A 11 12.62 -12.76 -13.48
N GLY A 12 12.87 -11.89 -12.51
CA GLY A 12 12.49 -10.48 -12.47
C GLY A 12 12.54 -9.97 -11.03
N ALA A 13 12.79 -8.68 -10.83
CA ALA A 13 12.80 -8.07 -9.49
C ALA A 13 11.43 -8.18 -8.80
N VAL A 14 10.34 -8.20 -9.58
CA VAL A 14 8.97 -8.42 -9.13
C VAL A 14 8.36 -9.63 -9.85
N LYS A 15 7.74 -10.52 -9.06
CA LYS A 15 7.05 -11.69 -9.59
C LYS A 15 5.61 -11.32 -9.98
N VAL A 16 5.32 -11.40 -11.27
CA VAL A 16 3.97 -11.18 -11.84
C VAL A 16 3.32 -12.49 -12.28
N SER A 17 1.99 -12.47 -12.47
CA SER A 17 1.27 -13.65 -12.95
C SER A 17 1.68 -14.02 -14.39
N ARG A 18 1.55 -15.29 -14.76
CA ARG A 18 1.92 -15.77 -16.10
C ARG A 18 1.08 -15.10 -17.19
N SER A 19 -0.23 -15.01 -16.99
CA SER A 19 -1.17 -14.40 -17.93
C SER A 19 -0.80 -12.95 -18.26
N VAL A 20 -0.45 -12.17 -17.23
CA VAL A 20 -0.04 -10.77 -17.38
C VAL A 20 1.28 -10.65 -18.16
N LYS A 21 2.24 -11.55 -17.91
CA LYS A 21 3.53 -11.56 -18.63
C LYS A 21 3.41 -12.01 -20.08
N GLU A 22 2.51 -12.95 -20.37
CA GLU A 22 2.20 -13.35 -21.74
C GLU A 22 1.47 -12.25 -22.50
N LEU A 23 0.54 -11.56 -21.83
CA LEU A 23 -0.18 -10.43 -22.39
C LEU A 23 0.78 -9.26 -22.69
N SER A 24 1.70 -8.92 -21.79
CA SER A 24 2.69 -7.85 -22.05
C SER A 24 3.62 -8.16 -23.24
N LEU A 25 4.01 -9.42 -23.43
CA LEU A 25 4.76 -9.85 -24.62
C LEU A 25 3.94 -9.73 -25.92
N LYS A 26 2.64 -10.04 -25.87
CA LYS A 26 1.72 -9.86 -27.01
C LYS A 26 1.53 -8.37 -27.33
N ILE A 27 1.34 -7.54 -26.30
CA ILE A 27 1.24 -6.08 -26.41
C ILE A 27 2.47 -5.50 -27.08
N ALA A 28 3.68 -5.88 -26.66
CA ALA A 28 4.91 -5.38 -27.25
C ALA A 28 5.01 -5.70 -28.76
N ARG A 29 4.59 -6.92 -29.16
CA ARG A 29 4.58 -7.35 -30.57
C ARG A 29 3.55 -6.61 -31.41
N GLU A 30 2.33 -6.46 -30.89
CA GLU A 30 1.27 -5.75 -31.62
C GLU A 30 1.52 -4.24 -31.67
N LYS A 31 2.08 -3.64 -30.60
CA LYS A 31 2.54 -2.24 -30.60
C LYS A 31 3.50 -2.02 -31.78
N GLN A 32 4.53 -2.85 -31.92
CA GLN A 32 5.50 -2.73 -33.02
C GLN A 32 4.86 -2.86 -34.42
N LYS A 33 3.89 -3.78 -34.59
CA LYS A 33 3.18 -3.93 -35.87
C LYS A 33 2.31 -2.72 -36.20
N LEU A 34 1.61 -2.18 -35.20
CA LEU A 34 0.76 -1.01 -35.37
C LEU A 34 1.58 0.25 -35.62
N GLU A 35 2.74 0.40 -34.97
CA GLU A 35 3.69 1.49 -35.25
C GLU A 35 4.11 1.51 -36.72
N GLN A 36 4.46 0.35 -37.28
CA GLN A 36 4.85 0.23 -38.69
C GLN A 36 3.70 0.54 -39.64
N LYS A 37 2.45 0.20 -39.27
CA LYS A 37 1.27 0.42 -40.12
C LYS A 37 0.77 1.86 -40.05
N LEU A 38 0.79 2.47 -38.87
CA LEU A 38 0.22 3.78 -38.60
C LEU A 38 1.26 4.91 -38.77
N CYS A 39 2.55 4.57 -38.84
CA CYS A 39 3.67 5.53 -38.84
C CYS A 39 3.62 6.50 -37.64
N ARG A 40 3.06 6.05 -36.52
CA ARG A 40 2.98 6.75 -35.23
C ARG A 40 2.81 5.74 -34.10
N GLU A 41 2.99 6.19 -32.86
CA GLU A 41 2.66 5.34 -31.71
C GLU A 41 1.14 5.03 -31.66
N PRO A 42 0.76 3.75 -31.47
CA PRO A 42 -0.63 3.35 -31.29
C PRO A 42 -1.13 3.67 -29.88
N THR A 43 -2.41 3.98 -29.77
CA THR A 43 -3.09 4.21 -28.49
C THR A 43 -3.42 2.89 -27.79
N VAL A 44 -3.67 2.94 -26.47
CA VAL A 44 -4.09 1.78 -25.68
C VAL A 44 -5.35 1.14 -26.26
N CYS A 45 -6.33 1.94 -26.70
CA CYS A 45 -7.57 1.45 -27.31
C CYS A 45 -7.33 0.74 -28.66
N GLU A 46 -6.39 1.21 -29.47
CA GLU A 46 -6.04 0.57 -30.75
C GLU A 46 -5.36 -0.78 -30.54
N ILE A 47 -4.49 -0.88 -29.52
CA ILE A 47 -3.86 -2.16 -29.13
C ILE A 47 -4.91 -3.11 -28.55
N ALA A 48 -5.80 -2.62 -27.69
CA ALA A 48 -6.90 -3.37 -27.09
C ALA A 48 -7.81 -3.97 -28.18
N ALA A 49 -8.20 -3.16 -29.17
CA ALA A 49 -9.00 -3.61 -30.30
C ALA A 49 -8.27 -4.66 -31.16
N ALA A 50 -6.96 -4.50 -31.37
CA ALA A 50 -6.17 -5.46 -32.15
C ALA A 50 -5.95 -6.80 -31.44
N LEU A 51 -5.94 -6.81 -30.11
CA LEU A 51 -5.73 -8.00 -29.28
C LEU A 51 -7.02 -8.65 -28.76
N GLU A 52 -8.18 -8.01 -28.98
CA GLU A 52 -9.49 -8.43 -28.45
C GLU A 52 -9.49 -8.53 -26.91
N VAL A 53 -8.85 -7.56 -26.25
CA VAL A 53 -8.68 -7.50 -24.79
C VAL A 53 -9.16 -6.13 -24.29
N SER A 54 -9.61 -6.04 -23.04
CA SER A 54 -10.06 -4.76 -22.48
C SER A 54 -8.90 -3.76 -22.31
N PRO A 55 -9.13 -2.44 -22.46
CA PRO A 55 -8.09 -1.45 -22.24
C PRO A 55 -7.53 -1.49 -20.81
N GLU A 56 -8.34 -1.87 -19.82
CA GLU A 56 -7.91 -2.06 -18.43
C GLU A 56 -6.85 -3.15 -18.31
N GLU A 57 -7.08 -4.32 -18.91
CA GLU A 57 -6.11 -5.42 -18.93
C GLU A 57 -4.82 -5.06 -19.68
N ILE A 58 -4.91 -4.24 -20.73
CA ILE A 58 -3.73 -3.69 -21.42
C ILE A 58 -2.94 -2.78 -20.48
N THR A 59 -3.60 -1.86 -19.78
CA THR A 59 -2.92 -0.95 -18.83
C THR A 59 -2.29 -1.70 -17.67
N GLU A 60 -2.98 -2.70 -17.11
CA GLU A 60 -2.46 -3.54 -16.04
C GLU A 60 -1.19 -4.27 -16.49
N ALA A 61 -1.23 -4.89 -17.67
CA ALA A 61 -0.08 -5.62 -18.20
C ALA A 61 1.11 -4.72 -18.53
N LEU A 62 0.86 -3.50 -19.02
CA LEU A 62 1.90 -2.51 -19.24
C LEU A 62 2.55 -2.08 -17.92
N CYS A 63 1.76 -1.71 -16.91
CA CYS A 63 2.25 -1.32 -15.59
C CYS A 63 3.04 -2.45 -14.92
N ALA A 64 2.52 -3.68 -14.93
CA ALA A 64 3.17 -4.84 -14.33
C ALA A 64 4.47 -5.24 -15.03
N SER A 65 4.64 -4.85 -16.30
CA SER A 65 5.85 -5.12 -17.09
C SER A 65 6.95 -4.06 -16.97
N GLN A 66 6.69 -2.96 -16.25
CA GLN A 66 7.69 -1.91 -16.08
C GLN A 66 8.91 -2.42 -15.29
N PRO A 67 10.13 -2.12 -15.75
CA PRO A 67 11.34 -2.49 -15.02
C PRO A 67 11.41 -1.71 -13.72
N THR A 68 11.93 -2.35 -12.67
CA THR A 68 12.25 -1.66 -11.41
C THR A 68 13.39 -0.68 -11.64
N VAL A 69 13.29 0.50 -11.03
CA VAL A 69 14.36 1.50 -11.02
C VAL A 69 15.29 1.23 -9.84
N SER A 70 16.59 1.42 -10.03
CA SER A 70 17.56 1.35 -8.94
C SER A 70 17.39 2.56 -8.01
N LEU A 71 17.39 2.34 -6.70
CA LEU A 71 17.41 3.44 -5.74
C LEU A 71 18.78 4.13 -5.67
N THR A 72 19.84 3.48 -6.12
CA THR A 72 21.17 4.07 -6.27
C THR A 72 21.49 4.35 -7.73
N TYR A 73 22.13 5.49 -7.99
CA TYR A 73 22.62 5.86 -9.33
C TYR A 73 23.97 6.55 -9.22
N ASP A 74 24.74 6.55 -10.31
CA ASP A 74 26.04 7.22 -10.37
C ASP A 74 25.82 8.71 -10.70
N GLY A 75 26.13 9.58 -9.74
CA GLY A 75 26.06 11.02 -9.87
C GLY A 75 27.43 11.63 -10.12
N GLU A 76 27.49 12.95 -10.35
CA GLU A 76 28.74 13.66 -10.65
C GLU A 76 29.79 13.54 -9.52
N ASP A 77 29.35 13.38 -8.27
CA ASP A 77 30.19 13.25 -7.07
C ASP A 77 30.28 11.80 -6.53
N GLY A 78 29.86 10.80 -7.32
CA GLY A 78 29.88 9.37 -6.95
C GLY A 78 28.48 8.77 -6.77
N ILE A 79 28.37 7.68 -6.01
CA ILE A 79 27.11 6.94 -5.84
C ILE A 79 26.12 7.79 -5.03
N CYS A 80 25.01 8.17 -5.67
CA CYS A 80 23.90 8.88 -5.07
C CYS A 80 22.73 7.94 -4.80
N GLU A 81 21.87 8.32 -3.85
CA GLU A 81 20.63 7.63 -3.53
C GLU A 81 19.42 8.47 -3.96
N THR A 82 18.35 7.80 -4.37
CA THR A 82 17.07 8.42 -4.73
C THR A 82 16.38 8.89 -3.46
N ASP A 83 16.05 10.18 -3.42
CA ASP A 83 15.31 10.74 -2.29
C ASP A 83 13.89 10.11 -2.24
N LEU A 84 13.61 9.44 -1.13
CA LEU A 84 12.33 8.81 -0.88
C LEU A 84 11.60 9.62 0.19
N PRO A 85 10.34 10.00 -0.03
CA PRO A 85 9.57 10.69 1.00
C PRO A 85 9.44 9.78 2.22
N THR A 86 9.98 10.23 3.35
CA THR A 86 9.83 9.58 4.64
C THR A 86 8.75 10.28 5.45
N VAL A 87 8.18 9.57 6.42
CA VAL A 87 7.30 10.20 7.41
C VAL A 87 8.13 11.23 8.17
N SER A 88 7.67 12.49 8.20
CA SER A 88 8.38 13.54 8.92
C SER A 88 8.39 13.22 10.41
N THR A 89 9.55 13.34 11.05
CA THR A 89 9.67 13.21 12.50
C THR A 89 8.85 14.28 13.23
N GLU A 90 8.62 15.44 12.59
CA GLU A 90 7.77 16.51 13.11
C GLU A 90 6.30 16.09 13.14
N ASP A 91 5.82 15.39 12.11
CA ASP A 91 4.45 14.87 12.05
C ASP A 91 4.22 13.84 13.16
N GLU A 92 5.19 12.94 13.40
CA GLU A 92 5.10 11.96 14.49
C GLU A 92 5.04 12.62 15.88
N ILE A 93 5.81 13.69 16.09
CA ILE A 93 5.82 14.43 17.36
C ILE A 93 4.49 15.17 17.54
N SER A 94 3.99 15.81 16.48
CA SER A 94 2.71 16.50 16.48
C SER A 94 1.55 15.55 16.81
N ASP A 95 1.51 14.38 16.15
CA ASP A 95 0.50 13.35 16.39
C ASP A 95 0.54 12.82 17.82
N LYS A 96 1.74 12.59 18.38
CA LYS A 96 1.91 12.17 19.78
C LYS A 96 1.42 13.24 20.76
N LEU A 97 1.78 14.50 20.54
CA LEU A 97 1.32 15.62 21.38
C LEU A 97 -0.20 15.76 21.35
N LEU A 98 -0.81 15.66 20.17
CA LEU A 98 -2.26 15.73 20.00
C LEU A 98 -2.96 14.55 20.70
N LEU A 99 -2.40 13.35 20.58
CA LEU A 99 -2.92 12.16 21.24
C LEU A 99 -2.82 12.28 22.77
N ASP A 100 -1.68 12.72 23.30
CA ASP A 100 -1.47 12.90 24.74
C ASP A 100 -2.48 13.93 25.30
N PHE A 101 -2.67 15.06 24.61
CA PHE A 101 -3.68 16.04 24.97
C PHE A 101 -5.09 15.46 24.96
N ALA A 102 -5.44 14.65 23.95
CA ALA A 102 -6.74 14.01 23.87
C ALA A 102 -6.95 12.97 24.99
N LEU A 103 -5.91 12.22 25.35
CA LEU A 103 -5.94 11.26 26.46
C LEU A 103 -6.07 11.94 27.82
N GLU A 104 -5.49 13.13 28.02
CA GLU A 104 -5.66 13.90 29.26
C GLU A 104 -7.10 14.30 29.55
N LYS A 105 -7.93 14.48 28.50
CA LYS A 105 -9.36 14.81 28.65
C LYS A 105 -10.22 13.61 29.07
N LEU A 106 -9.67 12.40 29.06
CA LEU A 106 -10.38 11.20 29.51
C LEU A 106 -10.35 11.10 31.04
N SER A 107 -11.41 10.55 31.62
CA SER A 107 -11.40 10.18 33.05
C SER A 107 -10.45 9.01 33.30
N GLU A 108 -9.99 8.82 34.55
CA GLU A 108 -9.05 7.74 34.88
C GLU A 108 -9.56 6.34 34.50
N ASN A 109 -10.86 6.07 34.66
CA ASN A 109 -11.48 4.82 34.22
C ASN A 109 -11.44 4.66 32.69
N GLU A 110 -11.65 5.74 31.94
CA GLU A 110 -11.57 5.72 30.47
C GLU A 110 -10.13 5.51 29.99
N LYS A 111 -9.15 6.15 30.64
CA LYS A 111 -7.72 5.93 30.36
C LYS A 111 -7.31 4.48 30.61
N GLN A 112 -7.79 3.86 31.69
CA GLN A 112 -7.50 2.44 31.97
C GLN A 112 -8.06 1.51 30.89
N ILE A 113 -9.29 1.76 30.42
CA ILE A 113 -9.87 1.00 29.30
C ILE A 113 -9.00 1.14 28.05
N VAL A 114 -8.59 2.36 27.70
CA VAL A 114 -7.73 2.61 26.53
C VAL A 114 -6.37 1.91 26.68
N LYS A 115 -5.74 2.00 27.86
CA LYS A 115 -4.47 1.34 28.15
C LYS A 115 -4.56 -0.18 27.96
N LEU A 116 -5.57 -0.81 28.57
CA LEU A 116 -5.75 -2.26 28.46
C LEU A 116 -6.08 -2.70 27.02
N ARG A 117 -6.89 -1.92 26.28
CA ARG A 117 -7.33 -2.27 24.93
C ARG A 117 -6.29 -2.02 23.85
N TYR A 118 -5.58 -0.90 23.91
CA TYR A 118 -4.71 -0.43 22.82
C TYR A 118 -3.21 -0.54 23.13
N TYR A 119 -2.78 -0.24 24.37
CA TYR A 119 -1.37 -0.40 24.74
C TYR A 119 -1.03 -1.85 25.07
N ASN A 120 -1.94 -2.55 25.76
CA ASN A 120 -1.73 -3.94 26.18
C ASN A 120 -2.39 -4.96 25.22
N SER A 121 -3.12 -4.49 24.19
CA SER A 121 -3.80 -5.34 23.19
C SER A 121 -4.71 -6.43 23.76
N LEU A 122 -5.34 -6.20 24.91
CA LEU A 122 -6.26 -7.16 25.53
C LEU A 122 -7.64 -7.15 24.86
N THR A 123 -8.32 -8.29 24.85
CA THR A 123 -9.70 -8.39 24.35
C THR A 123 -10.69 -7.71 25.29
N GLN A 124 -11.85 -7.30 24.79
CA GLN A 124 -12.90 -6.66 25.60
C GLN A 124 -13.33 -7.53 26.80
N SER A 125 -13.37 -8.86 26.63
CA SER A 125 -13.70 -9.80 27.72
C SER A 125 -12.62 -9.79 28.81
N LYS A 126 -11.33 -9.87 28.43
CA LYS A 126 -10.22 -9.80 29.40
C LYS A 126 -10.15 -8.45 30.11
N THR A 127 -10.39 -7.35 29.38
CA THR A 127 -10.49 -6.02 29.99
C THR A 127 -11.66 -5.93 30.98
N ALA A 128 -12.79 -6.56 30.65
CA ALA A 128 -13.96 -6.61 31.52
C ALA A 128 -13.69 -7.39 32.82
N GLU A 129 -12.99 -8.52 32.72
CA GLU A 129 -12.54 -9.32 33.88
C GLU A 129 -11.62 -8.49 34.80
N ILE A 130 -10.63 -7.78 34.24
CA ILE A 130 -9.68 -6.97 35.02
C ILE A 130 -10.36 -5.78 35.71
N LEU A 131 -11.32 -5.15 35.03
CA LEU A 131 -12.00 -3.94 35.53
C LEU A 131 -13.26 -4.24 36.33
N ASN A 132 -13.58 -5.52 36.61
CA ASN A 132 -14.84 -5.94 37.24
C ASN A 132 -16.08 -5.37 36.54
N MET A 133 -16.08 -5.38 35.21
CA MET A 133 -17.16 -4.92 34.35
C MET A 133 -17.68 -6.07 33.48
N THR A 134 -18.79 -5.85 32.78
CA THR A 134 -19.24 -6.75 31.70
C THR A 134 -18.61 -6.35 30.37
N GLN A 135 -18.42 -7.32 29.46
CA GLN A 135 -17.91 -7.06 28.11
C GLN A 135 -18.75 -6.03 27.34
N VAL A 136 -20.07 -6.03 27.53
CA VAL A 136 -20.99 -5.05 26.93
C VAL A 136 -20.75 -3.65 27.48
N GLN A 137 -20.49 -3.49 28.78
CA GLN A 137 -20.14 -2.20 29.37
C GLN A 137 -18.80 -1.68 28.82
N VAL A 138 -17.78 -2.53 28.71
CA VAL A 138 -16.49 -2.17 28.09
C VAL A 138 -16.69 -1.72 26.66
N SER A 139 -17.47 -2.46 25.86
CA SER A 139 -17.78 -2.10 24.47
C SER A 139 -18.49 -0.74 24.35
N ARG A 140 -19.48 -0.46 25.21
CA ARG A 140 -20.19 0.83 25.23
C ARG A 140 -19.26 1.97 25.64
N SER A 141 -18.42 1.76 26.65
CA SER A 141 -17.43 2.76 27.09
C SER A 141 -16.39 3.03 26.02
N GLU A 142 -15.83 2.00 25.38
CA GLU A 142 -14.88 2.12 24.27
C GLU A 142 -15.45 2.94 23.11
N LYS A 143 -16.69 2.68 22.70
CA LYS A 143 -17.37 3.49 21.67
C LYS A 143 -17.50 4.96 22.08
N LYS A 144 -17.86 5.26 23.33
CA LYS A 144 -17.97 6.64 23.84
C LYS A 144 -16.61 7.33 23.88
N ILE A 145 -15.57 6.63 24.33
CA ILE A 145 -14.21 7.14 24.40
C ILE A 145 -13.70 7.48 23.01
N LEU A 146 -13.85 6.57 22.03
CA LEU A 146 -13.45 6.82 20.65
C LEU A 146 -14.22 7.98 20.02
N ALA A 147 -15.52 8.13 20.32
CA ALA A 147 -16.30 9.27 19.85
C ALA A 147 -15.79 10.60 20.44
N LYS A 148 -15.44 10.62 21.74
CA LYS A 148 -14.83 11.80 22.39
C LYS A 148 -13.47 12.14 21.77
N LEU A 149 -12.58 11.16 21.63
CA LEU A 149 -11.25 11.36 21.07
C LEU A 149 -11.32 11.89 19.63
N ARG A 150 -12.21 11.36 18.80
CA ARG A 150 -12.46 11.87 17.43
C ARG A 150 -12.98 13.30 17.39
N GLY A 151 -13.65 13.78 18.44
CA GLY A 151 -14.09 15.17 18.55
C GLY A 151 -12.96 16.13 18.91
N ILE A 152 -11.88 15.64 19.54
CA ILE A 152 -10.73 16.44 19.99
C ILE A 152 -9.64 16.46 18.93
N ILE A 153 -9.41 15.35 18.23
CA ILE A 153 -8.36 15.17 17.21
C ILE A 153 -8.77 15.77 15.85
N LYS A 154 -9.92 16.46 15.78
CA LYS A 154 -10.51 16.95 14.55
C LYS A 154 -10.05 18.36 14.17
#